data_AF-A0A013XPT3-F1
#
_entry.id   AF-A0A013XPT3-F1
#
_cell.length_a   1.000
_cell.length_b   1.000
_cell.length_c   1.000
_cell.angle_alpha   90.00
_cell.angle_beta   90.00
_cell.angle_gamma   90.00
#
_symmetry.space_group_name_H-M   'P 1'
#
loop_
_entity.id
_entity.type
_entity.pdbx_description
1 polymer ?
#
loop_
_entity_poly.entity_id
_entity_poly.type
_entity_poly.pdbx_seq_one_letter_code
_entity_poly.pdbx_strand_id
1 'polypeptide(L)'
;MKIDFSDLKRNIATDVALTEQQLLDYAQKTTFDVQRDLILATPVKDGTARRGWHATAPAKPFEEGVVENQVAYIGKLNDGSSSQAPANFVENVVERYSSNGGA
;
A
#
# COMPACT_ATOMS: atom_id res chain seq x y z
N MET A 1 50.47 -2.43 10.32
CA MET A 1 49.53 -1.36 9.89
C MET A 1 48.14 -1.75 10.36
N LYS A 2 47.46 -0.89 11.14
CA LYS A 2 46.09 -1.12 11.64
C LYS A 2 45.21 -0.02 11.05
N ILE A 3 44.16 -0.41 10.33
CA ILE A 3 43.17 0.52 9.78
C ILE A 3 41.97 0.49 10.72
N ASP A 4 41.55 1.65 11.21
CA ASP A 4 40.41 1.80 12.11
C ASP A 4 39.15 2.18 11.31
N PHE A 5 38.07 1.48 11.58
CA PHE A 5 36.77 1.65 10.94
C PHE A 5 35.71 2.18 11.93
N SER A 6 36.11 2.61 13.14
CA SER A 6 35.20 3.20 14.13
C SER A 6 34.40 4.37 13.57
N ASP A 7 34.96 5.10 12.60
CA ASP A 7 34.34 6.25 11.97
C ASP A 7 33.13 5.87 11.09
N LEU A 8 33.05 4.63 10.59
CA LEU A 8 31.83 4.12 9.93
C LEU A 8 30.64 4.09 10.90
N LYS A 9 30.88 3.96 12.20
CA LYS A 9 29.83 3.94 13.22
C LYS A 9 29.37 5.34 13.64
N ARG A 10 30.10 6.40 13.28
CA ARG A 10 29.74 7.76 13.73
C ARG A 10 28.37 8.20 13.23
N ASN A 11 28.00 7.79 12.02
CA ASN A 11 26.75 8.22 11.38
C ASN A 11 25.71 7.12 11.22
N ILE A 12 26.04 5.87 11.57
CA ILE A 12 25.17 4.71 11.32
C ILE A 12 23.77 4.86 11.92
N ALA A 13 23.66 5.47 13.12
CA ALA A 13 22.37 5.73 13.75
C ALA A 13 21.52 6.73 12.96
N THR A 14 22.16 7.78 12.41
CA THR A 14 21.51 8.78 11.56
C THR A 14 21.09 8.16 10.23
N ASP A 15 21.96 7.35 9.62
CA ASP A 15 21.69 6.70 8.34
C ASP A 15 20.54 5.68 8.46
N VAL A 16 20.50 4.92 9.57
CA VAL A 16 19.38 4.02 9.90
C VAL A 16 18.09 4.81 10.08
N ALA A 17 18.09 5.88 10.88
CA ALA A 17 16.90 6.70 11.10
C ALA A 17 16.36 7.33 9.79
N LEU A 18 17.25 7.79 8.90
CA LEU A 18 16.87 8.31 7.59
C LEU A 18 16.23 7.21 6.72
N THR A 19 16.83 6.02 6.71
CA THR A 19 16.32 4.86 5.97
C THR A 19 14.95 4.43 6.49
N GLU A 20 14.77 4.41 7.82
CA GLU A 20 13.48 4.12 8.46
C GLU A 20 12.40 5.14 8.10
N GLN A 21 12.74 6.42 8.05
CA GLN A 21 11.82 7.46 7.60
C GLN A 21 11.42 7.28 6.13
N GLN A 22 12.39 6.99 5.25
CA GLN A 22 12.11 6.72 3.84
C GLN A 22 11.20 5.50 3.66
N LEU A 23 11.40 4.45 4.46
CA LEU A 23 10.53 3.28 4.47
C LEU A 23 9.10 3.65 4.88
N LEU A 24 8.94 4.45 5.93
CA LEU A 24 7.63 4.93 6.37
C LEU A 24 6.94 5.74 5.26
N ASP A 25 7.63 6.70 4.66
CA ASP A 25 7.08 7.53 3.58
C ASP A 25 6.64 6.67 2.37
N TYR A 26 7.46 5.68 2.00
CA TYR A 26 7.14 4.75 0.93
C TYR A 26 5.91 3.90 1.25
N ALA A 27 5.80 3.36 2.47
CA ALA A 27 4.66 2.55 2.89
C ALA A 27 3.36 3.38 2.94
N GLN A 28 3.42 4.61 3.45
CA GLN A 28 2.27 5.53 3.47
C GLN A 28 1.80 5.86 2.05
N LYS A 29 2.74 6.24 1.16
CA LYS A 29 2.42 6.53 -0.24
C LYS A 29 1.79 5.33 -0.93
N THR A 30 2.39 4.16 -0.78
CA THR A 30 1.88 2.91 -1.36
C THR A 30 0.47 2.60 -0.88
N THR A 31 0.19 2.79 0.41
CA THR A 31 -1.15 2.57 0.98
C THR A 31 -2.21 3.46 0.32
N PHE A 32 -1.92 4.75 0.14
CA PHE A 32 -2.86 5.68 -0.52
C PHE A 32 -2.99 5.44 -2.03
N ASP A 33 -1.90 5.07 -2.70
CA ASP A 33 -1.92 4.70 -4.12
C ASP A 33 -2.78 3.46 -4.37
N VAL A 34 -2.66 2.42 -3.52
CA VAL A 34 -3.52 1.23 -3.55
C VAL A 34 -4.98 1.61 -3.35
N GLN A 35 -5.30 2.46 -2.37
CA GLN A 35 -6.67 2.92 -2.13
C GLN A 35 -7.25 3.64 -3.37
N ARG A 36 -6.48 4.57 -3.97
CA ARG A 36 -6.88 5.27 -5.19
C ARG A 36 -7.20 4.28 -6.31
N ASP A 37 -6.33 3.31 -6.53
CA ASP A 37 -6.47 2.37 -7.63
C ASP A 37 -7.63 1.40 -7.41
N LEU A 38 -7.89 0.99 -6.16
CA LEU A 38 -9.08 0.21 -5.79
C LEU A 38 -10.37 1.01 -6.06
N ILE A 39 -10.40 2.30 -5.71
CA ILE A 39 -11.53 3.19 -6.02
C ILE A 39 -11.78 3.26 -7.54
N LEU A 40 -10.72 3.40 -8.34
CA LEU A 40 -10.84 3.48 -9.80
C LEU A 40 -11.29 2.16 -10.43
N ALA A 41 -10.80 1.02 -9.93
CA ALA A 41 -11.17 -0.32 -10.39
C ALA A 41 -12.60 -0.72 -9.99
N THR A 42 -13.14 -0.13 -8.93
CA THR A 42 -14.46 -0.49 -8.39
C THR A 42 -15.60 0.01 -9.30
N PRO A 43 -16.64 -0.81 -9.54
CA PRO A 43 -17.85 -0.41 -10.28
C PRO A 43 -18.49 0.89 -9.77
N VAL A 44 -18.96 1.73 -10.70
CA VAL A 44 -19.48 3.07 -10.37
C VAL A 44 -20.98 3.12 -10.10
N LYS A 45 -21.77 2.09 -10.46
CA LYS A 45 -23.26 2.05 -10.41
C LYS A 45 -23.95 3.26 -9.73
N ASP A 46 -23.77 3.43 -8.42
CA ASP A 46 -24.21 4.60 -7.62
C ASP A 46 -23.07 5.25 -6.78
N GLY A 47 -21.84 4.79 -6.97
CA GLY A 47 -20.62 5.24 -6.28
C GLY A 47 -20.48 4.76 -4.84
N THR A 48 -21.42 3.98 -4.31
CA THR A 48 -21.41 3.54 -2.90
C THR A 48 -20.20 2.66 -2.61
N ALA A 49 -19.94 1.68 -3.46
CA ALA A 49 -18.77 0.80 -3.31
C ALA A 49 -17.44 1.56 -3.41
N ARG A 50 -17.36 2.57 -4.29
CA ARG A 50 -16.16 3.43 -4.40
C ARG A 50 -15.90 4.22 -3.13
N ARG A 51 -16.93 4.83 -2.56
CA ARG A 51 -16.83 5.60 -1.31
C ARG A 51 -16.55 4.72 -0.08
N GLY A 52 -16.79 3.41 -0.17
CA GLY A 52 -16.54 2.47 0.91
C GLY A 52 -15.06 2.18 1.19
N TRP A 53 -14.14 2.52 0.27
CA TRP A 53 -12.70 2.27 0.43
C TRP A 53 -12.04 3.24 1.40
N HIS A 54 -11.43 2.73 2.46
CA HIS A 54 -10.74 3.51 3.48
C HIS A 54 -9.33 2.97 3.70
N ALA A 55 -8.37 3.88 3.84
CA ALA A 55 -6.97 3.56 4.10
C ALA A 55 -6.58 3.99 5.51
N THR A 56 -5.85 3.13 6.21
CA THR A 56 -5.12 3.44 7.43
C THR A 56 -3.64 3.28 7.12
N ALA A 57 -2.95 4.40 6.97
CA ALA A 57 -1.51 4.42 6.69
C ALA A 57 -0.70 4.12 7.97
N PRO A 58 0.47 3.48 7.85
CA PRO A 58 1.31 3.19 9.01
C PRO A 58 1.79 4.48 9.68
N ALA A 59 1.92 4.46 11.01
CA ALA A 59 2.39 5.60 11.79
C ALA A 59 3.89 5.51 12.10
N LYS A 60 4.47 4.31 12.01
CA LYS A 60 5.88 4.03 12.29
C LYS A 60 6.51 3.15 11.20
N PRO A 61 7.85 3.19 11.07
CA PRO A 61 8.57 2.26 10.21
C PRO A 61 8.19 0.81 10.54
N PHE A 62 8.10 -0.03 9.51
CA PHE A 62 7.75 -1.47 9.60
C PHE A 62 6.31 -1.78 10.05
N GLU A 63 5.45 -0.79 10.31
CA GLU A 63 4.01 -1.03 10.47
C GLU A 63 3.35 -1.25 9.10
N GLU A 64 2.27 -2.03 9.09
CA GLU A 64 1.47 -2.31 7.89
C GLU A 64 0.50 -1.17 7.60
N GLY A 65 0.30 -0.87 6.31
CA GLY A 65 -0.84 -0.08 5.85
C GLY A 65 -2.03 -0.99 5.56
N VAL A 66 -3.22 -0.57 5.93
CA VAL A 66 -4.46 -1.33 5.74
C VAL A 66 -5.39 -0.57 4.80
N VAL A 67 -5.95 -1.25 3.80
CA VAL A 67 -7.01 -0.72 2.94
C VAL A 67 -8.21 -1.67 2.97
N GLU A 68 -9.37 -1.16 3.35
CA GLU A 68 -10.59 -1.96 3.52
C GLU A 68 -11.79 -1.30 2.82
N ASN A 69 -12.81 -2.09 2.48
CA ASN A 69 -14.07 -1.59 1.96
C ASN A 69 -15.22 -1.93 2.90
N GLN A 70 -16.01 -0.92 3.28
CA GLN A 70 -17.08 -1.06 4.27
C GLN A 70 -18.43 -1.50 3.68
N VAL A 71 -18.55 -1.71 2.37
CA VAL A 71 -19.82 -2.20 1.78
C VAL A 71 -19.91 -3.72 1.86
N ALA A 72 -21.01 -4.22 2.43
CA ALA A 72 -21.21 -5.67 2.66
C ALA A 72 -21.15 -6.54 1.40
N TYR A 73 -21.36 -5.96 0.22
CA TYR A 73 -21.37 -6.66 -1.06
C TYR A 73 -20.08 -6.51 -1.87
N ILE A 74 -19.00 -5.95 -1.29
CA ILE A 74 -17.73 -5.76 -2.03
C ILE A 74 -17.16 -7.09 -2.52
N GLY A 75 -17.23 -8.15 -1.71
CA GLY A 75 -16.79 -9.49 -2.09
C GLY A 75 -17.54 -10.00 -3.32
N LYS A 76 -18.87 -9.84 -3.34
CA LYS A 76 -19.70 -10.22 -4.50
C LYS A 76 -19.32 -9.45 -5.78
N LEU A 77 -18.94 -8.18 -5.66
CA LEU A 77 -18.42 -7.41 -6.79
C LEU A 77 -17.06 -7.97 -7.26
N ASN A 78 -16.18 -8.31 -6.31
CA ASN A 78 -14.89 -8.92 -6.61
C ASN A 78 -15.05 -10.30 -7.25
N ASP A 79 -16.09 -11.05 -6.90
CA ASP A 79 -16.45 -12.33 -7.53
C ASP A 79 -17.00 -12.17 -8.96
N GLY A 80 -17.07 -10.94 -9.49
CA GLY A 80 -17.45 -10.66 -10.87
C GLY A 80 -18.95 -10.43 -11.10
N SER A 81 -19.73 -10.08 -10.07
CA SER A 81 -21.18 -9.85 -10.25
C SER A 81 -21.55 -8.56 -11.01
N SER A 82 -20.56 -7.79 -11.45
CA SER A 82 -20.74 -6.52 -12.15
C SER A 82 -20.13 -6.63 -13.55
N SER A 83 -20.83 -6.13 -14.57
CA SER A 83 -20.26 -6.00 -15.91
C SER A 83 -19.25 -4.84 -16.04
N GLN A 84 -19.16 -3.96 -15.04
CA GLN A 84 -18.28 -2.78 -15.07
C GLN A 84 -16.85 -3.06 -14.60
N ALA A 85 -16.61 -4.17 -13.90
CA ALA A 85 -15.30 -4.56 -13.41
C ALA A 85 -15.11 -6.06 -13.58
N PRO A 86 -13.90 -6.53 -13.90
CA PRO A 86 -13.61 -7.95 -13.98
C PRO A 86 -13.73 -8.60 -12.59
N ALA A 87 -13.87 -9.93 -12.57
CA ALA A 87 -13.62 -10.69 -11.35
C ALA A 87 -12.17 -10.49 -10.89
N ASN A 88 -11.94 -10.59 -9.58
CA ASN A 88 -10.67 -10.40 -8.89
C ASN A 88 -10.03 -9.01 -9.11
N PHE A 89 -10.84 -7.95 -9.26
CA PHE A 89 -10.31 -6.61 -9.47
C PHE A 89 -9.46 -6.11 -8.28
N VAL A 90 -9.73 -6.59 -7.07
CA VAL A 90 -8.94 -6.26 -5.87
C VAL A 90 -7.54 -6.87 -5.99
N GLU A 91 -7.44 -8.15 -6.30
CA GLU A 91 -6.17 -8.86 -6.48
C GLU A 91 -5.36 -8.27 -7.63
N ASN A 92 -6.02 -7.96 -8.76
CA ASN A 92 -5.38 -7.31 -9.90
C ASN A 92 -4.82 -5.91 -9.56
N VAL A 93 -5.40 -5.22 -8.57
CA VAL A 93 -4.81 -3.96 -8.05
C VAL A 93 -3.61 -4.29 -7.18
N VAL A 94 -3.76 -5.18 -6.19
CA VAL A 94 -2.71 -5.50 -5.21
C VAL A 94 -1.46 -6.07 -5.88
N GLU A 95 -1.61 -6.95 -6.88
CA GLU A 95 -0.49 -7.57 -7.59
C GLU A 95 0.45 -6.55 -8.25
N ARG A 96 -0.06 -5.40 -8.68
CA ARG A 96 0.75 -4.29 -9.25
C ARG A 96 1.70 -3.67 -8.23
N TYR A 97 1.41 -3.78 -6.94
CA TYR A 97 2.24 -3.24 -5.87
C TYR A 97 3.15 -4.31 -5.26
N SER A 98 2.69 -5.57 -5.22
CA SER A 98 3.53 -6.69 -4.77
C SER A 98 4.65 -7.03 -5.76
N SER A 99 4.41 -6.90 -7.07
CA SER A 99 5.37 -7.28 -8.11
C SER A 99 6.41 -6.19 -8.41
N ASN A 100 6.12 -4.94 -8.07
CA ASN A 100 6.99 -3.78 -8.32
C ASN A 100 7.92 -3.43 -7.14
N GLY A 101 7.85 -4.16 -6.03
CA GLY A 101 8.76 -4.01 -4.88
C GLY A 101 10.13 -4.69 -5.03
N GLY A 102 10.48 -5.15 -6.25
CA GLY A 102 11.67 -5.96 -6.54
C GLY A 102 12.50 -5.50 -7.74
N ALA A 103 12.57 -4.19 -8.00
CA ALA A 103 13.47 -3.60 -9.01
C ALA A 103 14.41 -2.58 -8.37
#